data_AF-A0A0N5BUP8-F1
#
_entry.id   AF-A0A0N5BUP8-F1
#
_cell.length_a   1.000
_cell.length_b   1.000
_cell.length_c   1.000
_cell.angle_alpha   90.00
_cell.angle_beta   90.00
_cell.angle_gamma   90.00
#
_symmetry.space_group_name_H-M   'P 1'
#
loop_
_entity.id
_entity.type
_entity.pdbx_description
1 polymer ?
#
loop_
_entity_poly.entity_id
_entity_poly.type
_entity_poly.pdbx_seq_one_letter_code
_entity_poly.pdbx_strand_id
1 'polypeptide(L)'
;MNDSKLSPEQMNALNQMLNTIEKEINEAERMVTAIEKDVDELEETYRSEFIQMAGRAGRRGLDSQGTVVLSLTETVNEKYLLDLLSPTSEDLKSQMNISYKDILFYAKNSSLQDLQETINLSFWNFSKRGLENAFAMCNKKLKLLKSEGFLTNDNKITPKGSIALAARFNPNYLAIGELLNSNAISFMGYDGIIEIFSMLQKSDEAGDEDTKSVDSIYRKLVETQCEKIFDYEKKHEIVKSGA
;
A
#
# COMPACT_ATOMS: atom_id res chain seq x y z
N MET A 1 47.23 26.94 31.38
CA MET A 1 45.90 26.61 30.85
C MET A 1 45.02 27.82 31.18
N ASN A 2 44.92 28.77 30.26
CA ASN A 2 44.13 29.98 30.47
C ASN A 2 42.70 29.66 30.04
N ASP A 3 41.81 29.54 31.02
CA ASP A 3 40.37 29.65 30.80
C ASP A 3 40.08 31.09 30.35
N SER A 4 39.91 31.29 29.04
CA SER A 4 39.45 32.56 28.49
C SER A 4 37.98 32.75 28.87
N LYS A 5 37.72 33.33 30.04
CA LYS A 5 36.39 33.81 30.41
C LYS A 5 35.95 34.86 29.40
N LEU A 6 34.86 34.59 28.69
CA LEU A 6 34.25 35.54 27.76
C LEU A 6 33.98 36.86 28.48
N SER A 7 34.17 37.99 27.78
CA SER A 7 33.84 39.30 28.35
C SER A 7 32.32 39.40 28.61
N PRO A 8 31.88 40.27 29.53
CA PRO A 8 30.45 40.45 29.82
C PRO A 8 29.62 40.80 28.56
N GLU A 9 30.20 41.56 27.64
CA GLU A 9 29.57 41.91 26.37
C GLU A 9 29.45 40.70 25.43
N GLN A 10 30.50 39.87 25.34
CA GLN A 10 30.47 38.64 24.55
C GLN A 10 29.45 37.63 25.10
N MET A 11 29.32 37.55 26.42
CA MET A 11 28.37 36.67 27.09
C MET A 11 26.92 37.16 26.92
N ASN A 12 26.71 38.48 26.89
CA ASN A 12 25.40 39.07 26.61
C ASN A 12 24.98 38.87 25.15
N ALA A 13 25.91 39.04 24.21
CA ALA A 13 25.66 38.77 22.79
C ALA A 13 25.35 37.29 22.54
N LEU A 14 26.07 36.37 23.19
CA LEU A 14 25.81 34.94 23.13
C LEU A 14 24.42 34.58 23.66
N ASN A 15 24.02 35.17 24.80
CA ASN A 15 22.70 34.95 25.38
C ASN A 15 21.58 35.52 24.51
N GLN A 16 21.76 36.68 23.87
CA GLN A 16 20.82 37.19 22.89
C GLN A 16 20.69 36.25 21.69
N MET A 17 21.80 35.77 21.15
CA MET A 17 21.81 34.85 20.02
C MET A 17 21.16 33.50 20.36
N LEU A 18 21.45 32.94 21.54
CA LEU A 18 20.80 31.73 22.05
C LEU A 18 19.29 31.93 22.23
N ASN A 19 18.85 33.08 22.79
CA ASN A 19 17.43 33.39 22.93
C ASN A 19 16.74 33.56 21.57
N THR A 20 17.41 34.13 20.57
CA THR A 20 16.87 34.24 19.20
C THR A 20 16.76 32.87 18.55
N ILE A 21 17.79 32.02 18.66
CA ILE A 21 17.77 30.65 18.15
C ILE A 21 16.69 29.83 18.86
N GLU A 22 16.59 29.91 20.19
CA GLU A 22 15.53 29.24 20.94
C GLU A 22 14.16 29.75 20.53
N LYS A 23 14.00 31.05 20.28
CA LYS A 23 12.74 31.61 19.79
C LYS A 23 12.40 31.09 18.39
N GLU A 24 13.35 31.05 17.47
CA GLU A 24 13.17 30.54 16.11
C GLU A 24 12.87 29.03 16.11
N ILE A 25 13.58 28.23 16.92
CA ILE A 25 13.31 26.80 17.12
C ILE A 25 11.91 26.62 17.71
N ASN A 26 11.54 27.39 18.74
CA ASN A 26 10.20 27.34 19.32
C ASN A 26 9.11 27.78 18.34
N GLU A 27 9.35 28.77 17.48
CA GLU A 27 8.42 29.21 16.42
C GLU A 27 8.30 28.16 15.30
N ALA A 28 9.39 27.50 14.92
CA ALA A 28 9.37 26.39 13.97
C ALA A 28 8.65 25.15 14.53
N GLU A 29 8.79 24.85 15.83
CA GLU A 29 8.04 23.78 16.51
C GLU A 29 6.54 24.09 16.68
N ARG A 30 6.15 25.37 16.59
CA ARG A 30 4.75 25.84 16.68
C ARG A 30 4.01 25.76 15.35
N MET A 31 4.73 25.66 14.23
CA MET A 31 4.17 25.73 12.88
C MET A 31 4.23 24.36 12.19
N VAL A 32 3.09 23.92 11.69
CA VAL A 32 3.03 22.82 10.73
C VAL A 32 2.71 23.43 9.38
N THR A 33 3.65 23.29 8.42
CA THR A 33 3.44 23.65 7.02
C THR A 33 2.86 22.43 6.31
N ALA A 34 1.64 22.53 5.78
CA ALA A 34 1.07 21.48 4.94
C ALA A 34 1.63 21.57 3.51
N ILE A 35 1.86 20.40 2.93
CA ILE A 35 2.62 20.08 1.71
C ILE A 35 1.99 20.69 0.43
N GLU A 36 2.82 21.14 -0.52
CA GLU A 36 2.44 21.35 -1.92
C GLU A 36 2.09 20.01 -2.58
N LYS A 37 0.83 19.80 -2.90
CA LYS A 37 0.35 18.75 -3.81
C LYS A 37 -0.67 19.37 -4.76
N ASP A 38 -0.67 18.94 -6.02
CA ASP A 38 -1.61 19.42 -7.05
C ASP A 38 -3.05 19.35 -6.53
N VAL A 39 -3.63 20.54 -6.37
CA VAL A 39 -4.91 20.76 -5.68
C VAL A 39 -6.10 20.31 -6.54
N ASP A 40 -5.86 20.02 -7.82
CA ASP A 40 -6.90 19.60 -8.77
C ASP A 40 -7.43 18.18 -8.50
N GLU A 41 -6.74 17.36 -7.70
CA GLU A 41 -7.18 16.03 -7.26
C GLU A 41 -7.10 15.84 -5.73
N LEU A 42 -7.71 16.73 -4.96
CA LEU A 42 -7.94 16.47 -3.53
C LEU A 42 -9.01 15.38 -3.35
N GLU A 43 -8.58 14.12 -3.26
CA GLU A 43 -9.40 13.01 -2.78
C GLU A 43 -9.93 13.26 -1.35
N GLU A 44 -11.05 12.63 -0.98
CA GLU A 44 -11.60 12.69 0.39
C GLU A 44 -10.55 12.43 1.48
N THR A 45 -9.55 11.58 1.19
CA THR A 45 -8.46 11.15 2.07
C THR A 45 -7.64 12.29 2.68
N TYR A 46 -7.63 13.48 2.08
CA TYR A 46 -6.77 14.57 2.52
C TYR A 46 -7.25 15.31 3.79
N ARG A 47 -8.52 15.19 4.22
CA ARG A 47 -9.01 15.95 5.40
C ARG A 47 -8.49 15.35 6.69
N SER A 48 -8.56 14.03 6.85
CA SER A 48 -8.02 13.37 8.03
C SER A 48 -6.51 13.51 8.13
N GLU A 49 -5.78 13.49 7.02
CA GLU A 49 -4.35 13.82 6.98
C GLU A 49 -4.10 15.27 7.42
N PHE A 50 -4.87 16.23 6.89
CA PHE A 50 -4.79 17.62 7.30
C PHE A 50 -5.06 17.79 8.80
N ILE A 51 -6.14 17.20 9.34
CA ILE A 51 -6.46 17.24 10.78
C ILE A 51 -5.33 16.62 11.61
N GLN A 52 -4.72 15.52 11.16
CA GLN A 52 -3.59 14.89 11.85
C GLN A 52 -2.33 15.76 11.87
N MET A 53 -2.05 16.45 10.76
CA MET A 53 -0.93 17.39 10.66
C MET A 53 -1.20 18.65 11.49
N ALA A 54 -2.33 19.32 11.25
CA ALA A 54 -2.77 20.52 11.95
C ALA A 54 -2.92 20.30 13.46
N GLY A 55 -3.38 19.13 13.88
CA GLY A 55 -3.56 18.76 15.28
C GLY A 55 -2.26 18.64 16.07
N ARG A 56 -1.09 18.65 15.40
CA ARG A 56 0.23 18.75 16.05
C ARG A 56 0.66 20.18 16.33
N ALA A 57 -0.02 21.18 15.76
CA ALA A 57 0.31 22.59 16.01
C ALA A 57 -0.15 23.02 17.41
N GLY A 58 0.78 23.59 18.18
CA GLY A 58 0.55 24.09 19.54
C GLY A 58 0.81 23.05 20.63
N ARG A 59 1.59 23.44 21.64
CA ARG A 59 2.00 22.57 22.75
C ARG A 59 1.09 22.77 23.96
N ARG A 60 0.53 21.66 24.46
CA ARG A 60 -0.38 21.63 25.62
C ARG A 60 0.26 22.31 26.84
N GLY A 61 -0.41 23.32 27.38
CA GLY A 61 0.03 24.04 28.58
C GLY A 61 1.13 25.08 28.37
N LEU A 62 1.66 25.21 27.14
CA LEU A 62 2.69 26.21 26.81
C LEU A 62 2.17 27.28 25.85
N ASP A 63 1.38 26.87 24.86
CA ASP A 63 0.85 27.77 23.84
C ASP A 63 -0.66 28.02 24.06
N SER A 64 -1.09 29.28 23.92
CA SER A 64 -2.51 29.65 24.02
C SER A 64 -3.31 29.26 22.77
N GLN A 65 -2.63 29.07 21.64
CA GLN A 65 -3.18 28.63 20.36
C GLN A 65 -2.10 27.95 19.52
N GLY A 66 -2.48 27.01 18.65
CA GLY A 66 -1.63 26.46 17.59
C GLY A 66 -1.80 27.22 16.29
N THR A 67 -0.71 27.43 15.54
CA THR A 67 -0.74 28.13 14.25
C THR A 67 -0.42 27.17 13.12
N VAL A 68 -1.34 27.04 12.18
CA VAL A 68 -1.19 26.21 10.97
C VAL A 68 -1.09 27.14 9.77
N VAL A 69 -0.10 26.93 8.92
CA VAL A 69 0.11 27.73 7.71
C VAL A 69 -0.08 26.83 6.50
N LEU A 70 -1.08 27.18 5.67
CA LEU A 70 -1.34 26.53 4.39
C LEU A 70 -0.68 27.35 3.29
N SER A 71 0.24 26.75 2.55
CA SER A 71 0.72 27.33 1.30
C SER A 71 -0.22 26.91 0.18
N LEU A 72 -0.91 27.88 -0.43
CA LEU A 72 -1.86 27.64 -1.51
C LEU A 72 -1.26 28.15 -2.82
N THR A 73 -1.41 27.38 -3.89
CA THR A 73 -1.14 27.85 -5.25
C THR A 73 -2.31 28.69 -5.77
N GLU A 74 -2.12 29.48 -6.83
CA GLU A 74 -3.11 30.45 -7.31
C GLU A 74 -4.43 29.82 -7.84
N THR A 75 -4.51 28.50 -8.01
CA THR A 75 -5.63 27.78 -8.65
C THR A 75 -6.57 27.02 -7.70
N VAL A 76 -6.51 27.26 -6.39
CA VAL A 76 -7.35 26.52 -5.43
C VAL A 76 -8.82 26.91 -5.52
N ASN A 77 -9.69 25.93 -5.77
CA ASN A 77 -11.13 26.13 -5.72
C ASN A 77 -11.63 26.25 -4.26
N GLU A 78 -12.32 27.36 -3.96
CA GLU A 78 -12.81 27.74 -2.62
C GLU A 78 -13.61 26.64 -1.92
N LYS A 79 -14.44 25.90 -2.68
CA LYS A 79 -15.26 24.82 -2.12
C LYS A 79 -14.38 23.71 -1.54
N TYR A 80 -13.29 23.35 -2.20
CA TYR A 80 -12.37 22.32 -1.72
C TYR A 80 -11.59 22.77 -0.49
N LEU A 81 -11.18 24.05 -0.45
CA LEU A 81 -10.52 24.61 0.72
C LEU A 81 -11.44 24.58 1.95
N LEU A 82 -12.71 24.95 1.79
CA LEU A 82 -13.70 24.88 2.87
C LEU A 82 -13.94 23.44 3.34
N ASP A 83 -13.96 22.48 2.41
CA ASP A 83 -14.13 21.06 2.73
C ASP A 83 -12.90 20.49 3.48
N LEU A 84 -11.68 20.91 3.10
CA LEU A 84 -10.42 20.53 3.76
C LEU A 84 -10.35 21.07 5.19
N LEU A 85 -10.80 22.30 5.40
CA LEU A 85 -10.83 22.96 6.70
C LEU A 85 -11.98 22.49 7.60
N SER A 86 -12.87 21.62 7.10
CA SER A 86 -13.95 21.07 7.89
C SER A 86 -13.40 20.26 9.08
N PRO A 87 -13.97 20.39 10.29
CA PRO A 87 -13.53 19.64 11.47
C PRO A 87 -13.92 18.14 11.41
N THR A 88 -14.65 17.71 10.39
CA THR A 88 -15.11 16.34 10.22
C THR A 88 -14.07 15.50 9.48
N SER A 89 -13.59 14.43 10.10
CA SER A 89 -12.80 13.38 9.43
C SER A 89 -13.67 12.50 8.54
N GLU A 90 -13.05 11.79 7.59
CA GLU A 90 -13.78 10.80 6.78
C GLU A 90 -14.29 9.63 7.62
N ASP A 91 -15.37 9.00 7.15
CA ASP A 91 -15.86 7.74 7.71
C ASP A 91 -14.84 6.63 7.52
N LEU A 92 -14.68 5.76 8.53
CA LEU A 92 -13.90 4.55 8.40
C LEU A 92 -14.58 3.59 7.42
N LYS A 93 -13.97 3.40 6.25
CA LYS A 93 -14.41 2.46 5.22
C LYS A 93 -13.54 1.18 5.30
N SER A 94 -14.17 0.01 5.31
CA SER A 94 -13.42 -1.25 5.25
C SER A 94 -12.77 -1.43 3.88
N GLN A 95 -11.47 -1.75 3.87
CA GLN A 95 -10.68 -2.11 2.68
C GLN A 95 -10.41 -3.61 2.59
N MET A 96 -11.19 -4.42 3.31
CA MET A 96 -11.00 -5.87 3.30
C MET A 96 -11.28 -6.44 1.91
N ASN A 97 -10.35 -7.22 1.39
CA ASN A 97 -10.49 -7.92 0.11
C ASN A 97 -9.99 -9.36 0.29
N ILE A 98 -10.81 -10.33 -0.06
CA ILE A 98 -10.44 -11.75 0.00
C ILE A 98 -9.64 -12.10 -1.25
N SER A 99 -8.35 -12.30 -1.09
CA SER A 99 -7.41 -12.63 -2.15
C SER A 99 -7.15 -14.15 -2.23
N TYR A 100 -6.51 -14.63 -3.30
CA TYR A 100 -6.23 -16.06 -3.43
C TYR A 100 -5.29 -16.56 -2.34
N LYS A 101 -4.31 -15.75 -1.91
CA LYS A 101 -3.43 -16.10 -0.79
C LYS A 101 -4.20 -16.34 0.50
N ASP A 102 -5.31 -15.64 0.74
CA ASP A 102 -6.15 -15.87 1.92
C ASP A 102 -6.84 -17.23 1.81
N ILE A 103 -7.44 -17.53 0.67
CA ILE A 103 -8.09 -18.84 0.42
C ILE A 103 -7.08 -19.99 0.57
N LEU A 104 -5.88 -19.86 -0.02
CA LEU A 104 -4.81 -20.85 0.09
C LEU A 104 -4.30 -20.98 1.53
N PHE A 105 -4.18 -19.88 2.27
CA PHE A 105 -3.73 -19.88 3.66
C PHE A 105 -4.71 -20.66 4.54
N TYR A 106 -6.01 -20.37 4.44
CA TYR A 106 -7.04 -21.08 5.20
C TYR A 106 -7.14 -22.55 4.79
N ALA A 107 -7.04 -22.87 3.49
CA ALA A 107 -7.02 -24.24 3.01
C ALA A 107 -5.83 -25.06 3.53
N LYS A 108 -4.70 -24.42 3.86
CA LYS A 108 -3.50 -25.08 4.41
C LYS A 108 -3.54 -25.22 5.93
N ASN A 109 -3.91 -24.14 6.64
CA ASN A 109 -3.70 -24.04 8.09
C ASN A 109 -4.96 -24.27 8.92
N SER A 110 -6.15 -24.22 8.29
CA SER A 110 -7.44 -24.27 8.99
C SER A 110 -8.48 -24.88 8.06
N SER A 111 -9.64 -24.24 7.88
CA SER A 111 -10.66 -24.62 6.92
C SER A 111 -11.23 -23.42 6.15
N LEU A 112 -11.92 -23.68 5.04
CA LEU A 112 -12.67 -22.64 4.34
C LEU A 112 -13.93 -22.17 5.11
N GLN A 113 -14.38 -22.93 6.12
CA GLN A 113 -15.46 -22.50 7.02
C GLN A 113 -14.96 -21.37 7.92
N ASP A 114 -13.73 -21.47 8.43
CA ASP A 114 -13.13 -20.42 9.26
C ASP A 114 -12.94 -19.11 8.47
N LEU A 115 -12.64 -19.22 7.16
CA LEU A 115 -12.62 -18.05 6.26
C LEU A 115 -14.00 -17.40 6.17
N GLN A 116 -15.07 -18.18 6.01
CA GLN A 116 -16.44 -17.66 5.97
C GLN A 116 -16.82 -16.99 7.28
N GLU A 117 -16.45 -17.57 8.42
CA GLU A 117 -16.67 -16.97 9.74
C GLU A 117 -15.91 -15.66 9.90
N THR A 118 -14.64 -15.62 9.44
CA THR A 118 -13.82 -14.39 9.45
C THR A 118 -14.47 -13.28 8.61
N ILE A 119 -15.03 -13.61 7.44
CA ILE A 119 -15.77 -12.66 6.60
C ILE A 119 -17.03 -12.17 7.34
N ASN A 120 -17.76 -13.07 8.00
CA ASN A 120 -18.97 -12.70 8.75
C ASN A 120 -18.69 -11.78 9.94
N LEU A 121 -17.55 -11.94 10.61
CA LEU A 121 -17.12 -11.11 11.74
C LEU A 121 -16.39 -9.83 11.31
N SER A 122 -16.15 -9.63 10.02
CA SER A 122 -15.37 -8.49 9.51
C SER A 122 -16.11 -7.16 9.60
N PHE A 123 -15.34 -6.06 9.74
CA PHE A 123 -15.87 -4.70 9.64
C PHE A 123 -16.55 -4.43 8.29
N TRP A 124 -16.11 -5.13 7.24
CA TRP A 124 -16.72 -5.06 5.93
C TRP A 124 -18.19 -5.52 5.97
N ASN A 125 -18.48 -6.67 6.60
CA ASN A 125 -19.85 -7.13 6.81
C ASN A 125 -20.66 -6.17 7.71
N PHE A 126 -20.05 -5.71 8.81
CA PHE A 126 -20.70 -4.76 9.72
C PHE A 126 -21.15 -3.47 9.00
N SER A 127 -20.36 -2.99 8.04
CA SER A 127 -20.68 -1.81 7.23
C SER A 127 -21.83 -2.01 6.23
N LYS A 128 -22.48 -3.20 6.21
CA LYS A 128 -23.61 -3.58 5.33
C LYS A 128 -23.34 -3.39 3.83
N ARG A 129 -22.08 -3.45 3.41
CA ARG A 129 -21.68 -3.34 2.00
C ARG A 129 -21.63 -4.74 1.36
N GLY A 130 -22.66 -5.09 0.60
CA GLY A 130 -22.58 -6.10 -0.47
C GLY A 130 -21.96 -7.46 -0.11
N LEU A 131 -22.32 -8.06 1.03
CA LEU A 131 -21.78 -9.34 1.50
C LEU A 131 -21.91 -10.45 0.44
N GLU A 132 -23.06 -10.49 -0.23
CA GLU A 132 -23.37 -11.46 -1.30
C GLU A 132 -22.35 -11.37 -2.45
N ASN A 133 -21.89 -10.17 -2.79
CA ASN A 133 -20.95 -9.96 -3.88
C ASN A 133 -19.55 -10.49 -3.56
N ALA A 134 -19.04 -10.33 -2.33
CA ALA A 134 -17.73 -10.92 -2.02
C ALA A 134 -17.79 -12.41 -1.76
N PHE A 135 -18.88 -12.96 -1.22
CA PHE A 135 -19.02 -14.41 -1.19
C PHE A 135 -19.10 -14.99 -2.61
N ALA A 136 -19.83 -14.34 -3.52
CA ALA A 136 -19.84 -14.71 -4.93
C ALA A 136 -18.43 -14.64 -5.55
N MET A 137 -17.68 -13.56 -5.30
CA MET A 137 -16.31 -13.40 -5.77
C MET A 137 -15.36 -14.43 -5.17
N CYS A 138 -15.44 -14.68 -3.85
CA CYS A 138 -14.66 -15.70 -3.16
C CYS A 138 -14.94 -17.09 -3.74
N ASN A 139 -16.20 -17.40 -4.04
CA ASN A 139 -16.59 -18.65 -4.69
C ASN A 139 -16.02 -18.76 -6.12
N LYS A 140 -16.00 -17.67 -6.89
CA LYS A 140 -15.35 -17.63 -8.22
C LYS A 140 -13.84 -17.91 -8.10
N LYS A 141 -13.15 -17.25 -7.16
CA LYS A 141 -11.73 -17.48 -6.88
C LYS A 141 -11.45 -18.92 -6.43
N LEU A 142 -12.30 -19.48 -5.58
CA LEU A 142 -12.19 -20.87 -5.14
C LEU A 142 -12.34 -21.86 -6.31
N LYS A 143 -13.29 -21.63 -7.22
CA LYS A 143 -13.46 -22.45 -8.43
C LYS A 143 -12.23 -22.40 -9.34
N LEU A 144 -11.63 -21.22 -9.52
CA LEU A 144 -10.37 -21.06 -10.25
C LEU A 144 -9.27 -21.89 -9.60
N LEU A 145 -9.05 -21.73 -8.29
CA LEU A 145 -7.98 -22.47 -7.60
C LEU A 145 -8.13 -23.99 -7.70
N LYS A 146 -9.37 -24.51 -7.71
CA LYS A 146 -9.63 -25.94 -7.93
C LYS A 146 -9.40 -26.39 -9.36
N SER A 147 -10.00 -25.69 -10.32
CA SER A 147 -9.94 -26.08 -11.74
C SER A 147 -8.51 -26.04 -12.29
N GLU A 148 -7.73 -25.06 -11.83
CA GLU A 148 -6.34 -24.89 -12.26
C GLU A 148 -5.35 -25.60 -11.32
N GLY A 149 -5.83 -26.43 -10.38
CA GLY A 149 -4.98 -27.35 -9.61
C GLY A 149 -4.12 -26.74 -8.50
N PHE A 150 -4.43 -25.54 -8.02
CA PHE A 150 -3.86 -24.97 -6.79
C PHE A 150 -4.47 -25.60 -5.52
N LEU A 151 -5.72 -26.06 -5.62
CA LEU A 151 -6.43 -26.81 -4.59
C LEU A 151 -6.98 -28.11 -5.20
N THR A 152 -7.11 -29.14 -4.37
CA THR A 152 -7.86 -30.35 -4.73
C THR A 152 -9.36 -30.08 -4.69
N ASN A 153 -10.16 -30.99 -5.26
CA ASN A 153 -11.62 -30.93 -5.18
C ASN A 153 -12.13 -30.88 -3.74
N ASP A 154 -11.41 -31.51 -2.80
CA ASP A 154 -11.68 -31.55 -1.36
C ASP A 154 -11.15 -30.33 -0.60
N ASN A 155 -10.82 -29.23 -1.29
CA ASN A 155 -10.26 -27.99 -0.71
C ASN A 155 -8.89 -28.15 -0.03
N LYS A 156 -8.13 -29.21 -0.32
CA LYS A 156 -6.77 -29.35 0.23
C LYS A 156 -5.75 -28.68 -0.66
N ILE A 157 -4.71 -28.10 -0.07
CA ILE A 157 -3.64 -27.45 -0.82
C ILE A 157 -2.81 -28.46 -1.61
N THR A 158 -2.52 -28.16 -2.88
CA THR A 158 -1.62 -28.96 -3.73
C THR A 158 -0.17 -28.47 -3.62
N PRO A 159 0.83 -29.19 -4.17
CA PRO A 159 2.20 -28.66 -4.24
C PRO A 159 2.27 -27.30 -4.94
N LYS A 160 1.58 -27.14 -6.07
CA LYS A 160 1.43 -25.87 -6.81
C LYS A 160 0.82 -24.77 -5.94
N GLY A 161 -0.26 -25.06 -5.21
CA GLY A 161 -0.86 -24.14 -4.25
C GLY A 161 0.08 -23.75 -3.11
N SER A 162 0.84 -24.71 -2.59
CA SER A 162 1.81 -24.48 -1.51
C SER A 162 2.94 -23.55 -1.96
N ILE A 163 3.43 -23.72 -3.18
CA ILE A 163 4.42 -22.82 -3.80
C ILE A 163 3.85 -21.41 -3.94
N ALA A 164 2.65 -21.27 -4.51
CA ALA A 164 2.00 -19.96 -4.66
C ALA A 164 1.79 -19.27 -3.30
N LEU A 165 1.40 -20.01 -2.25
CA LEU A 165 1.25 -19.48 -0.91
C LEU A 165 2.59 -19.07 -0.27
N ALA A 166 3.68 -19.79 -0.55
CA ALA A 166 5.02 -19.40 -0.12
C ALA A 166 5.44 -18.07 -0.77
N ALA A 167 5.08 -17.86 -2.04
CA ALA A 167 5.37 -16.65 -2.80
C ALA A 167 4.40 -15.47 -2.58
N ARG A 168 3.47 -15.56 -1.61
CA ARG A 168 2.33 -14.62 -1.41
C ARG A 168 2.67 -13.12 -1.22
N PHE A 169 3.94 -12.79 -1.02
CA PHE A 169 4.41 -11.41 -0.88
C PHE A 169 4.68 -10.75 -2.24
N ASN A 170 4.78 -11.54 -3.30
CA ASN A 170 4.86 -11.08 -4.67
C ASN A 170 3.43 -10.96 -5.24
N PRO A 171 3.06 -9.89 -5.98
CA PRO A 171 1.73 -9.75 -6.57
C PRO A 171 1.37 -10.87 -7.56
N ASN A 172 2.37 -11.43 -8.25
CA ASN A 172 2.24 -12.46 -9.28
C ASN A 172 2.44 -13.90 -8.73
N TYR A 173 2.14 -14.13 -7.45
CA TYR A 173 2.38 -15.40 -6.76
C TYR A 173 1.70 -16.63 -7.39
N LEU A 174 0.55 -16.48 -8.06
CA LEU A 174 -0.07 -17.57 -8.80
C LEU A 174 0.74 -17.96 -10.04
N ALA A 175 1.31 -16.99 -10.75
CA ALA A 175 2.18 -17.22 -11.90
C ALA A 175 3.49 -17.89 -11.46
N ILE A 176 4.03 -17.51 -10.31
CA ILE A 176 5.19 -18.21 -9.67
C ILE A 176 4.83 -19.67 -9.38
N GLY A 177 3.63 -19.92 -8.85
CA GLY A 177 3.12 -21.27 -8.61
C GLY A 177 3.06 -22.12 -9.88
N GLU A 178 2.58 -21.56 -10.99
CA GLU A 178 2.57 -22.22 -12.29
C GLU A 178 3.98 -22.49 -12.83
N LEU A 179 4.83 -21.46 -12.81
CA LEU A 179 6.18 -21.51 -13.34
C LEU A 179 6.99 -22.63 -12.68
N LEU A 180 6.99 -22.67 -11.34
CA LEU A 180 7.73 -23.67 -10.58
C LEU A 180 7.12 -25.07 -10.69
N ASN A 181 5.80 -25.18 -10.91
CA ASN A 181 5.15 -26.47 -11.14
C ASN A 181 5.41 -27.02 -12.56
N SER A 182 5.72 -26.16 -13.53
CA SER A 182 5.97 -26.54 -14.93
C SER A 182 7.34 -27.18 -15.22
N ASN A 183 8.18 -27.38 -14.19
CA ASN A 183 9.60 -27.78 -14.31
C ASN A 183 10.47 -26.87 -15.19
N ALA A 184 9.96 -25.70 -15.64
CA ALA A 184 10.70 -24.79 -16.51
C ALA A 184 12.00 -24.30 -15.87
N ILE A 185 12.01 -24.11 -14.55
CA ILE A 185 13.16 -23.63 -13.79
C ILE A 185 14.25 -24.70 -13.62
N SER A 186 13.92 -25.98 -13.68
CA SER A 186 14.85 -27.09 -13.40
C SER A 186 16.05 -27.14 -14.36
N PHE A 187 15.94 -26.51 -15.55
CA PHE A 187 16.98 -26.48 -16.58
C PHE A 187 17.65 -25.11 -16.71
N MET A 188 17.29 -24.13 -15.87
CA MET A 188 17.81 -22.76 -15.93
C MET A 188 19.04 -22.58 -15.06
N GLY A 189 19.99 -21.76 -15.53
CA GLY A 189 21.07 -21.24 -14.70
C GLY A 189 20.56 -20.21 -13.68
N TYR A 190 21.38 -19.93 -12.66
CA TYR A 190 21.04 -18.97 -11.60
C TYR A 190 20.70 -17.57 -12.15
N ASP A 191 21.40 -17.12 -13.20
CA ASP A 191 21.18 -15.80 -13.80
C ASP A 191 19.75 -15.66 -14.35
N GLY A 192 19.26 -16.68 -15.06
CA GLY A 192 17.89 -16.68 -15.61
C GLY A 192 16.82 -16.73 -14.52
N ILE A 193 17.09 -17.45 -13.42
CA ILE A 193 16.18 -17.48 -12.26
C ILE A 193 16.09 -16.09 -11.64
N ILE A 194 17.24 -15.44 -11.41
CA ILE A 194 17.28 -14.08 -10.85
C ILE A 194 16.53 -13.11 -11.76
N GLU A 195 16.77 -13.16 -13.07
CA GLU A 195 16.08 -12.31 -14.05
C GLU A 195 14.55 -12.45 -14.00
N ILE A 196 14.04 -13.69 -13.96
CA ILE A 196 12.60 -13.95 -13.84
C ILE A 196 12.03 -13.34 -12.55
N PHE A 197 12.67 -13.61 -11.41
CA PHE A 197 12.16 -13.11 -10.13
C PHE A 197 12.27 -11.60 -10.01
N SER A 198 13.27 -10.96 -10.63
CA SER A 198 13.37 -9.51 -10.74
C SER A 198 12.22 -8.92 -11.56
N MET A 199 11.84 -9.53 -12.69
CA MET A 199 10.70 -9.07 -13.52
C MET A 199 9.36 -9.21 -12.81
N LEU A 200 9.22 -10.17 -11.90
CA LEU A 200 7.98 -10.40 -11.16
C LEU A 200 7.79 -9.47 -9.96
N GLN A 201 8.80 -8.68 -9.59
CA GLN A 201 8.68 -7.68 -8.52
C GLN A 201 7.88 -6.47 -9.00
N LYS A 202 7.22 -5.79 -8.05
CA LYS A 202 6.56 -4.52 -8.35
C LYS A 202 7.65 -3.51 -8.71
N SER A 203 7.50 -2.79 -9.83
CA SER A 203 8.42 -1.71 -10.19
C SER A 203 8.38 -0.62 -9.12
N ASP A 204 9.55 -0.08 -8.77
CA ASP A 204 9.61 1.16 -8.01
C ASP A 204 8.94 2.25 -8.84
N GLU A 205 7.89 2.87 -8.31
CA GLU A 205 7.08 3.91 -8.97
C GLU A 205 7.90 5.18 -9.35
N ALA A 206 9.17 5.23 -8.95
CA ALA A 206 10.10 6.34 -9.16
C ALA A 206 11.14 6.10 -10.27
N GLY A 207 11.13 4.93 -10.93
CA GLY A 207 12.07 4.61 -12.00
C GLY A 207 11.65 5.20 -13.35
N ASP A 208 12.49 6.05 -13.94
CA ASP A 208 12.37 6.49 -15.32
C ASP A 208 12.40 5.24 -16.23
N GLU A 209 11.32 5.00 -16.98
CA GLU A 209 11.21 3.84 -17.89
C GLU A 209 12.08 4.05 -19.13
N ASP A 210 13.40 3.98 -18.98
CA ASP A 210 14.32 3.79 -20.10
C ASP A 210 14.20 2.32 -20.61
N THR A 211 13.07 2.02 -21.23
CA THR A 211 12.74 0.69 -21.77
C THR A 211 13.41 0.49 -23.13
N LYS A 212 14.73 0.28 -23.13
CA LYS A 212 15.32 -0.55 -24.19
C LYS A 212 14.87 -1.99 -23.93
N SER A 213 13.84 -2.44 -24.63
CA SER A 213 13.31 -3.80 -24.53
C SER A 213 14.41 -4.80 -24.91
N VAL A 214 15.10 -5.34 -23.90
CA VAL A 214 15.94 -6.52 -24.11
C VAL A 214 14.98 -7.68 -24.36
N ASP A 215 14.94 -8.18 -25.60
CA ASP A 215 14.13 -9.35 -25.98
C ASP A 215 14.73 -10.58 -25.30
N SER A 216 14.26 -10.86 -24.08
CA SER A 216 14.71 -11.97 -23.25
C SER A 216 13.76 -13.15 -23.38
N ILE A 217 14.32 -14.36 -23.52
CA ILE A 217 13.54 -15.61 -23.50
C ILE A 217 12.78 -15.74 -22.15
N TYR A 218 13.38 -15.25 -21.06
CA TYR A 218 12.79 -15.27 -19.73
C TYR A 218 11.58 -14.33 -19.62
N ARG A 219 11.63 -13.18 -20.31
CA ARG A 219 10.49 -12.25 -20.39
C ARG A 219 9.28 -12.91 -21.03
N LYS A 220 9.45 -13.54 -22.20
CA LYS A 220 8.38 -14.28 -22.90
C LYS A 220 7.79 -15.38 -22.02
N LEU A 221 8.64 -16.08 -21.24
CA LEU A 221 8.18 -17.12 -20.31
C LEU A 221 7.33 -16.54 -19.19
N VAL A 222 7.74 -15.42 -18.57
CA VAL A 222 6.99 -14.73 -17.52
C VAL A 222 5.65 -14.23 -18.05
N GLU A 223 5.68 -13.52 -19.19
CA GLU A 223 4.48 -13.01 -19.87
C GLU A 223 3.49 -14.15 -20.13
N THR A 224 3.96 -15.29 -20.66
CA THR A 224 3.12 -16.48 -20.89
C THR A 224 2.46 -16.99 -19.60
N GLN A 225 3.15 -17.02 -18.45
CA GLN A 225 2.53 -17.48 -17.21
C GLN A 225 1.55 -16.44 -16.65
N CYS A 226 1.86 -15.16 -16.74
CA CYS A 226 0.96 -14.09 -16.33
C CYS A 226 -0.33 -14.07 -17.19
N GLU A 227 -0.20 -14.22 -18.51
CA GLU A 227 -1.32 -14.34 -19.44
C GLU A 227 -2.21 -15.55 -19.12
N LYS A 228 -1.62 -16.71 -18.80
CA LYS A 228 -2.40 -17.87 -18.36
C LYS A 228 -3.23 -17.57 -17.12
N ILE A 229 -2.64 -16.94 -16.10
CA ILE A 229 -3.39 -16.56 -14.89
C ILE A 229 -4.52 -15.60 -15.26
N PHE A 230 -4.25 -14.59 -16.10
CA PHE A 230 -5.27 -13.65 -16.57
C PHE A 230 -6.41 -14.35 -17.33
N ASP A 231 -6.10 -15.31 -18.19
CA ASP A 231 -7.09 -16.11 -18.91
C ASP A 231 -7.93 -16.97 -17.96
N TYR A 232 -7.32 -17.53 -16.92
CA TYR A 232 -8.05 -18.24 -15.87
C TYR A 232 -9.02 -17.32 -15.13
N GLU A 233 -8.60 -16.09 -14.80
CA GLU A 233 -9.44 -15.11 -14.15
C GLU A 233 -10.61 -14.66 -15.03
N LYS A 234 -10.36 -14.48 -16.33
CA LYS A 234 -11.37 -14.14 -17.32
C LYS A 234 -12.40 -15.26 -17.48
N LYS A 235 -11.94 -16.52 -17.59
CA LYS A 235 -12.79 -17.72 -17.67
C LYS A 235 -13.72 -17.86 -16.46
N HIS A 236 -13.29 -17.41 -15.29
CA HIS A 236 -14.07 -17.47 -14.05
C HIS A 236 -14.80 -16.16 -13.72
N GLU A 237 -14.83 -15.20 -14.65
CA GLU A 237 -15.49 -13.89 -14.50
C GLU A 237 -15.06 -13.13 -13.22
N ILE A 238 -13.77 -13.24 -12.89
CA ILE A 238 -13.17 -12.52 -11.76
C ILE A 238 -12.73 -11.13 -12.21
N VAL A 239 -12.16 -11.06 -13.42
CA VAL A 239 -11.86 -9.81 -14.13
C VAL A 239 -12.96 -9.59 -15.16
N LYS A 240 -13.46 -8.35 -15.27
CA LYS A 240 -14.43 -7.99 -16.31
C LYS A 240 -13.74 -8.08 -17.68
N SER A 241 -14.37 -8.75 -18.63
CA SER A 241 -13.95 -8.68 -20.03
C SER A 241 -14.20 -7.27 -20.53
N GLY A 242 -13.14 -6.44 -20.58
CA GLY A 242 -13.08 -5.11 -21.23
C GLY A 242 -14.28 -4.19 -21.05
N ALA A 243 -14.15 -3.18 -20.19
CA ALA A 243 -14.77 -1.89 -20.42
C ALA A 243 -13.79 -1.03 -21.22
#